data_AF-A0A1G2VB09-F1
#
_entry.id   AF-A0A1G2VB09-F1
#
_cell.length_a   1.000
_cell.length_b   1.000
_cell.length_c   1.000
_cell.angle_alpha   90.00
_cell.angle_beta   90.00
_cell.angle_gamma   90.00
#
_symmetry.space_group_name_H-M   'P 1'
#
loop_
_entity.id
_entity.type
_entity.pdbx_description
1 polymer ?
#
loop_
_entity_poly.entity_id
_entity_poly.type
_entity_poly.pdbx_seq_one_letter_code
_entity_poly.pdbx_strand_id
1 'polypeptide(L)'
;MKGIYPLEPKRYIDAATGVSRISYYNVSLAEYIKRKSIELLQSIGIMPKEFKREFLRSFFDDEGCIDFRPDRGNRRVRGYQKNIEVLKIIHALLTDFAITSRIQLPNEIVIVGRDNFLRFEKEIGFSPGVRINGKRSNSIWKKSLEKRKILRRAIASYRPVGSNGVHRISQA
;
A
#
# COMPACT_ATOMS: atom_id res chain seq x y z
N MET A 1 10.98 14.76 14.04
CA MET A 1 10.33 16.04 14.39
C MET A 1 11.15 16.93 15.31
N LYS A 2 11.70 16.45 16.44
CA LYS A 2 12.45 17.30 17.39
C LYS A 2 13.63 18.09 16.76
N GLY A 3 14.27 17.59 15.71
CA GLY A 3 15.33 18.30 14.98
C GLY A 3 14.86 19.26 13.86
N ILE A 4 13.55 19.32 13.58
CA ILE A 4 12.95 20.20 12.57
C ILE A 4 12.06 21.26 13.23
N TYR A 5 11.37 20.87 14.31
CA TYR A 5 10.49 21.74 15.06
C TYR A 5 10.55 21.39 16.55
N PRO A 6 10.93 22.33 17.42
CA PRO A 6 11.25 22.03 18.82
C PRO A 6 10.00 21.91 19.71
N LEU A 7 8.86 22.50 19.32
CA LEU A 7 7.67 22.47 20.16
C LEU A 7 6.96 21.12 20.06
N GLU A 8 6.46 20.63 21.20
CA GLU A 8 5.69 19.40 21.27
C GLU A 8 4.33 19.54 20.56
N PRO A 9 3.84 18.50 19.88
CA PRO A 9 2.53 18.52 19.26
C PRO A 9 1.42 18.38 20.31
N LYS A 10 0.22 18.86 19.97
CA LYS A 10 -0.99 18.44 20.69
C LYS A 10 -1.33 17.01 20.30
N ARG A 11 -1.73 16.20 21.28
CA ARG A 11 -2.11 14.80 21.11
C ARG A 11 -3.54 14.61 21.60
N TYR A 12 -4.36 13.95 20.80
CA TYR A 12 -5.75 13.63 21.10
C TYR A 12 -5.97 12.14 20.85
N ILE A 13 -6.72 11.46 21.72
CA ILE A 13 -7.14 10.08 21.50
C ILE A 13 -8.66 10.08 21.48
N ASP A 14 -9.25 9.63 20.38
CA ASP A 14 -10.66 9.33 20.30
C ASP A 14 -10.89 7.97 20.96
N ALA A 15 -11.54 7.96 22.13
CA ALA A 15 -11.79 6.74 22.89
C ALA A 15 -12.76 5.77 22.18
N ALA A 16 -13.69 6.27 21.36
CA ALA A 16 -14.66 5.43 20.66
C ALA A 16 -14.02 4.68 19.49
N THR A 17 -13.16 5.37 18.74
CA THR A 17 -12.51 4.79 17.55
C THR A 17 -11.12 4.22 17.82
N GLY A 18 -10.49 4.63 18.93
CA GLY A 18 -9.09 4.34 19.26
C GLY A 18 -8.09 5.14 18.41
N VAL A 19 -8.55 6.13 17.65
CA VAL A 19 -7.70 6.92 16.75
C VAL A 19 -6.92 7.95 17.57
N SER A 20 -5.59 7.88 17.51
CA SER A 20 -4.70 8.91 18.03
C SER A 20 -4.40 9.95 16.95
N ARG A 21 -4.64 11.23 17.25
CA ARG A 21 -4.33 12.38 16.40
C ARG A 21 -3.18 13.16 17.02
N ILE A 22 -2.17 13.46 16.21
CA ILE A 22 -1.05 14.33 16.56
C ILE A 22 -1.15 15.57 15.67
N SER A 23 -1.11 16.75 16.27
CA SER A 23 -1.31 18.02 15.57
C SER A 23 -0.29 19.06 15.98
N TYR A 24 0.34 19.69 14.99
CA TYR A 24 1.22 20.83 15.17
C TYR A 24 0.50 22.08 14.64
N TYR A 25 0.33 23.10 15.48
CA TYR A 25 -0.34 24.35 15.13
C TYR A 25 0.69 25.45 14.91
N ASN A 26 1.40 25.39 13.79
CA ASN A 26 2.42 26.36 13.42
C ASN A 26 2.47 26.56 11.91
N VAL A 27 2.28 27.80 11.47
CA VAL A 27 2.21 28.17 10.05
C VAL A 27 3.53 27.92 9.34
N SER A 28 4.65 28.36 9.94
CA SER A 28 5.99 28.18 9.36
C SER A 28 6.36 26.71 9.18
N LEU A 29 5.97 25.85 10.12
CA LEU A 29 6.15 24.41 9.99
C LEU A 29 5.28 23.84 8.87
N ALA A 30 4.01 24.25 8.77
CA ALA A 30 3.13 23.80 7.71
C ALA A 30 3.67 24.18 6.31
N GLU A 31 4.16 25.41 6.16
CA GLU A 31 4.82 25.88 4.93
C GLU A 31 6.09 25.09 4.63
N TYR A 32 6.93 24.85 5.64
CA TYR A 32 8.14 24.06 5.50
C TYR A 32 7.82 22.63 5.01
N ILE A 33 6.88 21.95 5.65
CA ILE A 33 6.47 20.59 5.27
C ILE A 33 5.87 20.58 3.86
N LYS A 34 5.03 21.56 3.52
CA LYS A 34 4.47 21.69 2.16
C LYS A 34 5.58 21.82 1.12
N ARG A 35 6.55 22.72 1.33
CA ARG A 35 7.69 22.90 0.43
C ARG A 35 8.49 21.61 0.29
N LYS A 36 8.83 20.95 1.41
CA LYS A 36 9.56 19.68 1.40
C LYS A 36 8.80 18.56 0.70
N SER A 37 7.47 18.51 0.81
CA SER A 37 6.66 17.53 0.10
C SER A 37 6.71 17.73 -1.41
N ILE A 38 6.74 18.98 -1.89
CA ILE A 38 6.89 19.31 -3.30
C ILE A 38 8.29 18.94 -3.79
N GLU A 39 9.33 19.35 -3.05
CA GLU A 39 10.72 19.00 -3.36
C GLU A 39 10.91 17.48 -3.47
N LEU A 40 10.31 16.71 -2.54
CA LEU A 40 10.34 15.25 -2.56
C LEU A 40 9.66 14.69 -3.81
N LEU A 41 8.46 15.15 -4.15
CA LEU A 41 7.75 14.68 -5.34
C LEU A 41 8.50 14.98 -6.65
N GLN A 42 9.22 16.10 -6.70
CA GLN A 42 10.04 16.48 -7.86
C GLN A 42 11.32 15.64 -8.00
N SER A 43 11.87 15.15 -6.91
CA SER A 43 13.20 14.52 -6.88
C SER A 43 13.19 13.00 -6.68
N ILE A 44 12.11 12.42 -6.14
CA ILE A 44 12.05 10.98 -5.81
C ILE A 44 12.31 10.07 -7.01
N GLY A 45 11.99 10.53 -8.23
CA GLY A 45 12.23 9.78 -9.47
C GLY A 45 13.71 9.54 -9.79
N ILE A 46 14.61 10.39 -9.30
CA ILE A 46 16.07 10.26 -9.54
C ILE A 46 16.86 9.84 -8.29
N MET A 47 16.18 9.68 -7.15
CA MET A 47 16.83 9.25 -5.92
C MET A 47 17.31 7.79 -5.98
N PRO A 48 18.30 7.41 -5.16
CA PRO A 48 18.69 6.03 -4.96
C PRO A 48 17.51 5.09 -4.66
N LYS A 49 17.67 3.83 -5.07
CA LYS A 49 16.59 2.82 -5.06
C LYS A 49 16.01 2.58 -3.67
N GLU A 50 16.81 2.69 -2.62
CA GLU A 50 16.40 2.58 -1.23
C GLU A 50 15.38 3.66 -0.81
N PHE A 51 15.52 4.89 -1.28
CA PHE A 51 14.57 5.96 -0.97
C PHE A 51 13.27 5.79 -1.76
N LYS A 52 13.36 5.39 -3.03
CA LYS A 52 12.18 5.02 -3.83
C LYS A 52 11.37 3.90 -3.17
N ARG A 53 12.07 2.88 -2.66
CA ARG A 53 11.46 1.77 -1.92
C ARG A 53 10.73 2.27 -0.68
N GLU A 54 11.37 3.10 0.13
CA GLU A 54 10.78 3.59 1.38
C GLU A 54 9.60 4.54 1.11
N PHE A 55 9.69 5.37 0.08
CA PHE A 55 8.58 6.21 -0.39
C PHE A 55 7.37 5.36 -0.81
N LEU A 56 7.59 4.34 -1.65
CA LEU A 56 6.54 3.42 -2.09
C LEU A 56 5.92 2.66 -0.90
N ARG A 57 6.76 2.13 0.00
CA ARG A 57 6.29 1.43 1.20
C ARG A 57 5.43 2.34 2.07
N SER A 58 5.89 3.56 2.34
CA SER A 58 5.14 4.55 3.12
C SER A 58 3.79 4.87 2.49
N PHE A 59 3.75 5.05 1.16
CA PHE A 59 2.50 5.24 0.42
C PHE A 59 1.54 4.05 0.58
N PHE A 60 2.00 2.81 0.40
CA PHE A 60 1.14 1.63 0.52
C PHE A 60 0.75 1.29 1.97
N ASP A 61 1.56 1.67 2.94
CA ASP A 61 1.23 1.50 4.35
C ASP A 61 0.08 2.41 4.77
N ASP A 62 0.02 3.63 4.25
CA ASP A 62 -1.06 4.58 4.53
C ASP A 62 -2.27 4.35 3.61
N GLU A 63 -2.10 4.56 2.31
CA GLU A 63 -3.16 4.57 1.31
C GLU A 63 -3.44 3.20 0.68
N GLY A 64 -2.52 2.26 0.86
CA GLY A 64 -2.57 0.95 0.23
C GLY A 64 -3.50 -0.05 0.93
N CYS A 65 -4.10 -0.95 0.17
CA CYS A 65 -4.92 -2.05 0.67
C CYS A 65 -4.87 -3.26 -0.27
N ILE A 66 -5.21 -4.44 0.23
CA ILE A 66 -5.42 -5.63 -0.58
C ILE A 66 -6.93 -5.90 -0.72
N ASP A 67 -7.40 -5.88 -1.97
CA ASP A 67 -8.72 -6.40 -2.33
C ASP A 67 -8.56 -7.88 -2.71
N PHE A 68 -8.87 -8.75 -1.75
CA PHE A 68 -8.83 -10.20 -1.89
C PHE A 68 -10.22 -10.79 -1.69
N ARG A 69 -10.91 -11.01 -2.82
CA ARG A 69 -12.21 -11.69 -2.93
C ARG A 69 -12.09 -12.74 -4.04
N PRO A 70 -11.42 -13.87 -3.77
CA PRO A 70 -11.08 -14.86 -4.79
C PRO A 70 -12.33 -15.51 -5.41
N ASP A 71 -13.42 -15.59 -4.66
CA ASP A 71 -14.77 -15.99 -5.11
C ASP A 71 -15.31 -15.09 -6.23
N ARG A 72 -14.91 -13.81 -6.26
CA ARG A 72 -15.27 -12.83 -7.30
C ARG A 72 -14.15 -12.59 -8.30
N GLY A 73 -13.13 -13.45 -8.33
CA GLY A 73 -11.94 -13.29 -9.16
C GLY A 73 -11.05 -12.08 -8.80
N ASN A 74 -11.31 -11.40 -7.67
CA ASN A 74 -10.59 -10.19 -7.30
C ASN A 74 -9.37 -10.51 -6.45
N ARG A 75 -8.20 -10.21 -7.01
CA ARG A 75 -6.91 -10.23 -6.32
C ARG A 75 -6.11 -9.02 -6.79
N ARG A 76 -6.02 -7.99 -5.96
CA ARG A 76 -5.28 -6.77 -6.31
C ARG A 76 -4.77 -6.01 -5.10
N VAL A 77 -3.53 -5.51 -5.21
CA VAL A 77 -3.02 -4.45 -4.34
C VAL A 77 -3.50 -3.14 -4.94
N ARG A 78 -4.02 -2.23 -4.10
CA ARG A 78 -4.52 -0.93 -4.54
C ARG A 78 -4.03 0.17 -3.63
N GLY A 79 -3.76 1.36 -4.16
CA GLY A 79 -3.53 2.57 -3.37
C GLY A 79 -4.34 3.71 -3.95
N TYR A 80 -5.14 4.37 -3.12
CA TYR A 80 -5.95 5.52 -3.54
C TYR A 80 -5.16 6.81 -3.38
N GLN A 81 -5.32 7.76 -4.30
CA GLN A 81 -4.79 9.12 -4.09
C GLN A 81 -5.58 10.12 -4.92
N LYS A 82 -6.04 11.22 -4.33
CA LYS A 82 -6.82 12.24 -5.04
C LYS A 82 -6.03 12.91 -6.16
N ASN A 83 -4.72 13.10 -5.99
CA ASN A 83 -3.87 13.71 -7.00
C ASN A 83 -3.32 12.67 -7.99
N ILE A 84 -3.78 12.73 -9.24
CA ILE A 84 -3.37 11.83 -10.32
C ILE A 84 -1.87 11.88 -10.63
N GLU A 85 -1.22 13.04 -10.45
CA GLU A 85 0.22 13.18 -10.69
C GLU A 85 1.04 12.37 -9.70
N VAL A 86 0.57 12.28 -8.45
CA VAL A 86 1.20 11.38 -7.46
C VAL A 86 1.06 9.93 -7.90
N LEU A 87 -0.10 9.52 -8.43
CA LEU A 87 -0.29 8.16 -8.94
C LEU A 87 0.63 7.85 -10.14
N LYS A 88 0.88 8.82 -11.02
CA LYS A 88 1.86 8.69 -12.12
C LYS A 88 3.28 8.51 -11.60
N ILE A 89 3.68 9.26 -10.56
CA ILE A 89 4.97 9.08 -9.89
C ILE A 89 5.06 7.67 -9.30
N ILE A 90 4.05 7.23 -8.55
CA ILE A 90 4.01 5.88 -7.95
C ILE A 90 4.09 4.80 -9.05
N HIS A 91 3.38 4.96 -10.16
CA HIS A 91 3.45 4.04 -11.30
C HIS A 91 4.86 3.95 -11.90
N ALA A 92 5.51 5.09 -12.13
CA ALA A 92 6.88 5.13 -12.63
C ALA A 92 7.85 4.45 -11.65
N LEU A 93 7.76 4.78 -10.36
CA LEU A 93 8.60 4.18 -9.33
C LEU A 93 8.41 2.66 -9.23
N LEU A 94 7.20 2.13 -9.38
CA LEU A 94 6.95 0.68 -9.38
C LEU A 94 7.67 -0.04 -10.53
N THR A 95 7.81 0.62 -11.67
CA THR A 95 8.53 0.09 -12.84
C THR A 95 10.01 -0.14 -12.54
N ASP A 96 10.65 0.70 -11.72
CA ASP A 96 12.05 0.53 -11.29
C ASP A 96 12.29 -0.75 -10.44
N PHE A 97 11.21 -1.33 -9.92
CA PHE A 97 11.21 -2.62 -9.20
C PHE A 97 10.65 -3.76 -10.03
N ALA A 98 10.47 -3.55 -11.35
CA ALA A 98 9.85 -4.47 -12.27
C ALA A 98 8.44 -4.92 -11.81
N ILE A 99 7.68 -4.02 -11.19
CA ILE A 99 6.30 -4.29 -10.77
C ILE A 99 5.37 -3.57 -11.75
N THR A 100 4.64 -4.35 -12.54
CA THR A 100 3.64 -3.78 -13.44
C THR A 100 2.43 -3.32 -12.65
N SER A 101 1.99 -2.11 -12.94
CA SER A 101 0.81 -1.50 -12.33
C SER A 101 0.00 -0.73 -13.37
N ARG A 102 -1.23 -0.38 -13.04
CA ARG A 102 -2.07 0.50 -13.87
C ARG A 102 -2.82 1.48 -12.98
N ILE A 103 -3.05 2.69 -13.49
CA ILE A 103 -3.93 3.64 -12.85
C ILE A 103 -5.36 3.34 -13.29
N GLN A 104 -6.26 3.14 -12.34
CA GLN A 104 -7.66 2.83 -12.54
C GLN A 104 -8.54 3.96 -11.99
N LEU A 105 -9.59 4.32 -12.72
CA LEU A 105 -10.55 5.34 -12.29
C LEU A 105 -11.33 4.91 -11.01
N PRO A 106 -11.73 5.86 -10.14
CA PRO A 106 -11.50 7.29 -10.29
C PRO A 106 -10.05 7.70 -10.04
N ASN A 107 -9.36 7.17 -9.02
CA ASN A 107 -7.94 7.46 -8.76
C ASN A 107 -7.27 6.37 -7.88
N GLU A 108 -7.05 5.18 -8.43
CA GLU A 108 -6.33 4.11 -7.75
C GLU A 108 -5.12 3.63 -8.57
N ILE A 109 -3.96 3.44 -7.96
CA ILE A 109 -2.91 2.59 -8.54
C ILE A 109 -3.23 1.13 -8.21
N VAL A 110 -3.18 0.25 -9.20
CA VAL A 110 -3.58 -1.16 -9.07
C VAL A 110 -2.45 -2.06 -9.55
N ILE A 111 -2.07 -3.04 -8.72
CA ILE A 111 -1.13 -4.11 -9.05
C ILE A 111 -1.91 -5.43 -9.03
N VAL A 112 -1.71 -6.26 -10.04
CA VAL A 112 -2.37 -7.57 -10.22
C VAL A 112 -1.38 -8.63 -10.68
N GLY A 113 -1.71 -9.89 -10.44
CA GLY A 113 -0.92 -11.03 -10.91
C GLY A 113 0.07 -11.53 -9.87
N ARG A 114 0.29 -12.85 -9.88
CA ARG A 114 1.10 -13.55 -8.88
C ARG A 114 2.54 -13.03 -8.84
N ASP A 115 3.17 -12.88 -9.99
CA ASP A 115 4.58 -12.48 -10.08
C ASP A 115 4.79 -11.04 -9.60
N ASN A 116 3.85 -10.14 -9.92
CA ASN A 116 3.85 -8.79 -9.39
C ASN A 116 3.65 -8.78 -7.88
N PHE A 117 2.81 -9.66 -7.31
CA PHE A 117 2.66 -9.76 -5.85
C PHE A 117 3.91 -10.28 -5.17
N LEU A 118 4.61 -11.26 -5.75
CA LEU A 118 5.87 -11.76 -5.22
C LEU A 118 6.95 -10.68 -5.25
N ARG A 119 7.07 -9.93 -6.35
CA ARG A 119 7.99 -8.79 -6.46
C ARG A 119 7.61 -7.67 -5.49
N PHE A 120 6.32 -7.34 -5.38
CA PHE A 120 5.83 -6.35 -4.43
C PHE A 120 6.13 -6.76 -2.98
N GLU A 121 5.85 -8.01 -2.59
CA GLU A 121 6.14 -8.50 -1.23
C GLU A 121 7.64 -8.41 -0.91
N LYS A 122 8.50 -8.78 -1.87
CA LYS A 122 9.95 -8.80 -1.71
C LYS A 122 10.56 -7.39 -1.66
N GLU A 123 10.22 -6.54 -2.62
CA GLU A 123 10.90 -5.26 -2.81
C GLU A 123 10.31 -4.15 -1.95
N ILE A 124 8.98 -4.07 -1.84
CA ILE A 124 8.27 -2.95 -1.23
C ILE A 124 7.59 -3.42 0.06
N GLY A 125 6.59 -4.29 -0.08
CA GLY A 125 5.83 -4.91 0.99
C GLY A 125 4.97 -3.91 1.77
N PHE A 126 4.29 -4.43 2.80
CA PHE A 126 3.69 -3.62 3.86
C PHE A 126 4.51 -3.76 5.14
N SER A 127 4.66 -2.68 5.90
CA SER A 127 5.44 -2.68 7.14
C SER A 127 4.87 -3.56 8.26
N PRO A 128 5.72 -3.91 9.23
CA PRO A 128 5.43 -4.23 10.61
C PRO A 128 4.04 -3.91 11.14
N GLY A 129 3.09 -4.83 11.30
CA GLY A 129 1.88 -4.51 12.07
C GLY A 129 0.92 -3.47 11.44
N VAL A 130 1.11 -3.09 10.18
CA VAL A 130 0.16 -2.26 9.44
C VAL A 130 -1.10 -3.09 9.15
N ARG A 131 -2.24 -2.63 9.67
CA ARG A 131 -3.51 -3.39 9.70
C ARG A 131 -4.64 -2.64 9.01
N ILE A 132 -5.54 -3.40 8.40
CA ILE A 132 -6.83 -2.90 7.97
C ILE A 132 -7.72 -2.71 9.18
N ASN A 133 -8.37 -1.55 9.29
CA ASN A 133 -9.35 -1.31 10.34
C ASN A 133 -10.66 -2.06 10.03
N GLY A 134 -10.92 -3.13 10.79
CA GLY A 134 -12.15 -3.92 10.70
C GLY A 134 -13.42 -3.18 11.16
N LYS A 135 -13.27 -2.13 11.99
CA LYS A 135 -14.39 -1.36 12.55
C LYS A 135 -14.93 -0.28 11.60
N ARG A 136 -14.25 0.00 10.48
CA ARG A 136 -14.81 0.90 9.46
C ARG A 136 -16.12 0.31 8.93
N SER A 137 -17.16 1.13 8.81
CA SER A 137 -18.48 0.73 8.29
C SER A 137 -18.38 -0.07 7.00
N ASN A 138 -17.54 0.41 6.07
CA ASN A 138 -17.35 -0.17 4.74
C ASN A 138 -16.22 -1.23 4.68
N SER A 139 -15.70 -1.69 5.83
CA SER A 139 -14.67 -2.73 5.86
C SER A 139 -15.26 -4.08 5.46
N ILE A 140 -14.73 -4.69 4.40
CA ILE A 140 -15.10 -6.04 3.96
C ILE A 140 -14.60 -7.10 4.97
N TRP A 141 -13.51 -6.81 5.67
CA TRP A 141 -12.84 -7.78 6.54
C TRP A 141 -13.55 -7.98 7.87
N LYS A 142 -14.30 -6.96 8.36
CA LYS A 142 -14.99 -6.91 9.66
C LYS A 142 -14.11 -7.24 10.89
N LYS A 143 -12.80 -7.41 10.70
CA LYS A 143 -11.78 -7.70 11.72
C LYS A 143 -10.45 -7.05 11.36
N SER A 144 -9.60 -6.82 12.37
CA SER A 144 -8.28 -6.19 12.18
C SER A 144 -7.23 -7.19 11.70
N LEU A 145 -6.89 -7.11 10.41
CA LEU A 145 -5.93 -8.00 9.76
C LEU A 145 -4.73 -7.22 9.24
N GLU A 146 -3.54 -7.79 9.40
CA GLU A 146 -2.32 -7.22 8.80
C GLU A 146 -2.36 -7.32 7.29
N LYS A 147 -2.04 -6.22 6.61
CA LYS A 147 -2.05 -6.13 5.14
C LYS A 147 -1.15 -7.19 4.50
N ARG A 148 0.04 -7.42 5.06
CA ARG A 148 0.98 -8.48 4.64
C ARG A 148 0.37 -9.90 4.68
N LYS A 149 -0.45 -10.21 5.69
CA LYS A 149 -1.04 -11.54 5.85
C LYS A 149 -2.09 -11.77 4.75
N ILE A 150 -2.81 -10.72 4.39
CA ILE A 150 -3.77 -10.76 3.28
C ILE A 150 -3.03 -10.93 1.94
N LEU A 151 -1.94 -10.19 1.72
CA LEU A 151 -1.12 -10.34 0.52
C LEU A 151 -0.61 -11.79 0.35
N ARG A 152 -0.09 -12.40 1.42
CA ARG A 152 0.34 -13.81 1.40
C ARG A 152 -0.79 -14.77 1.05
N ARG A 153 -2.00 -14.55 1.59
CA ARG A 153 -3.18 -15.35 1.21
C ARG A 153 -3.53 -15.17 -0.26
N ALA A 154 -3.41 -13.95 -0.79
CA ALA A 154 -3.64 -13.68 -2.20
C ALA A 154 -2.61 -14.41 -3.09
N ILE A 155 -1.32 -14.38 -2.73
CA ILE A 155 -0.25 -15.11 -3.42
C ILE A 155 -0.50 -16.63 -3.39
N ALA A 156 -0.80 -17.18 -2.21
CA ALA A 156 -1.05 -18.61 -2.02
C ALA A 156 -2.31 -19.11 -2.76
N SER A 157 -3.26 -18.21 -3.07
CA SER A 157 -4.49 -18.57 -3.78
C SER A 157 -4.31 -18.80 -5.28
N TYR A 158 -3.14 -18.50 -5.84
CA TYR A 158 -2.82 -18.88 -7.22
C TYR A 158 -2.44 -20.36 -7.23
N ARG A 159 -3.23 -21.18 -7.96
CA ARG A 159 -2.93 -22.61 -8.13
C ARG A 159 -1.53 -22.78 -8.74
N PRO A 160 -0.77 -23.83 -8.38
CA PRO A 160 0.42 -24.21 -9.12
C PRO A 160 0.03 -24.51 -10.56
N VAL A 161 0.71 -23.85 -11.51
CA VAL A 161 0.66 -24.22 -12.93
C VAL A 161 1.16 -25.67 -13.00
N GLY A 162 0.25 -26.62 -13.25
CA GLY A 162 0.55 -28.06 -13.26
C GLY A 162 -0.44 -28.96 -12.51
N SER A 163 -1.37 -28.42 -11.72
CA SER A 163 -2.43 -29.20 -11.06
C SER A 163 -3.69 -29.36 -11.94
N ASN A 164 -3.50 -29.65 -13.23
CA ASN A 164 -4.58 -30.26 -14.00
C ASN A 164 -4.55 -31.75 -13.65
N GLY A 165 -5.45 -32.14 -12.75
CA GLY A 165 -5.64 -33.53 -12.33
C GLY A 165 -5.84 -34.42 -13.54
N VAL A 166 -4.79 -35.16 -13.90
CA VAL A 166 -4.92 -36.32 -14.77
C VAL A 166 -5.42 -37.46 -13.89
N HIS A 167 -6.73 -37.56 -13.73
CA HIS A 167 -7.33 -38.84 -13.37
C HIS A 167 -7.15 -39.76 -14.59
N ARG A 168 -6.06 -40.52 -14.64
CA ARG A 168 -6.01 -41.74 -15.45
C ARG A 168 -6.96 -42.72 -14.77
N ILE A 169 -8.17 -42.83 -15.32
CA ILE A 169 -9.00 -44.01 -15.11
C ILE A 169 -8.34 -45.11 -15.94
N SER A 170 -7.54 -45.96 -15.30
CA SER A 170 -7.17 -47.26 -15.86
C SER A 170 -8.31 -48.23 -15.53
N GLN A 171 -9.17 -48.49 -16.50
CA GLN A 171 -10.01 -49.70 -16.48
C GLN A 171 -9.15 -50.87 -16.94
N ALA A 172 -9.14 -51.92 -16.13
CA ALA A 172 -8.71 -53.27 -16.48
C ALA A 172 -9.95 -54.09 -16.84
#